data_AF-A0A8B8URQ2-F1
#
_entry.id   AF-A0A8B8URQ2-F1
#
_cell.length_a   1.000
_cell.length_b   1.000
_cell.length_c   1.000
_cell.angle_alpha   90.00
_cell.angle_beta   90.00
_cell.angle_gamma   90.00
#
_symmetry.space_group_name_H-M   'P 1'
#
loop_
_entity.id
_entity.type
_entity.pdbx_description
1 polymer ?
#
loop_
_entity_poly.entity_id
_entity_poly.type
_entity_poly.pdbx_seq_one_letter_code
_entity_poly.pdbx_strand_id
1 'polypeptide(L)'
;MLENPTSTKILPYKLSNSTKIITAIPDDLIILRNNCINSLNCSSSKLDRVVCIDTWLKYTNGLLTYRYEVDNAAALIEEEIAIALINVAVFYQDIGIETLHRAYESSQASNNLWTTSGTYLKRGLGLICFLRKSFQINTINDGRKIQVLNLINQLSLEFQLLQQLGIIILALSKLRSKVSKDAVADLEPQELEELGKSSVFYAKLCIGSYNTASQCQGGRIVDVLFIKYLQSLTYLFLSINQYNIDECGIAIGMLQESIKKLLNIVPNSQLKELDILSSTDTTKKRDLIKMSFKRKLHGSTLKNQRMFEKKVPFSSKACMMPLLKSSLDDFIIPLTVLLRYRYQRTNENYSFKPVETDVAKLNELFPRGRSSDIEGTVWSFQGGHLTFENSNDATHNCGDYF
;
A
#
# COMPACT_ATOMS: atom_id res chain seq x y z
N MET A 1 -7.17 27.77 -31.45
CA MET A 1 -5.78 27.31 -31.59
C MET A 1 -5.40 26.61 -30.31
N LEU A 2 -4.91 25.38 -30.45
CA LEU A 2 -4.58 24.47 -29.36
C LEU A 2 -3.32 24.92 -28.62
N GLU A 3 -3.39 24.98 -27.29
CA GLU A 3 -2.22 24.70 -26.45
C GLU A 3 -2.48 23.42 -25.65
N ASN A 4 -1.58 22.47 -25.85
CA ASN A 4 -1.62 21.13 -25.31
C ASN A 4 -1.47 21.13 -23.78
N PRO A 5 -2.33 20.42 -23.03
CA PRO A 5 -2.14 20.17 -21.62
C PRO A 5 -1.14 19.02 -21.45
N THR A 6 0.15 19.32 -21.38
CA THR A 6 1.18 18.31 -21.05
C THR A 6 1.09 17.94 -19.57
N SER A 7 0.25 16.92 -19.33
CA SER A 7 0.12 16.01 -18.18
C SER A 7 1.03 16.25 -16.95
N THR A 8 0.53 16.99 -15.97
CA THR A 8 1.00 17.03 -14.57
C THR A 8 -0.10 16.52 -13.63
N LYS A 9 -0.57 15.29 -13.86
CA LYS A 9 -1.64 14.64 -13.06
C LYS A 9 -1.15 13.98 -11.75
N ILE A 10 0.14 14.02 -11.40
CA ILE A 10 0.72 13.05 -10.46
C ILE A 10 1.05 13.61 -9.06
N LEU A 11 1.34 14.92 -8.93
CA LEU A 11 1.75 15.54 -7.67
C LEU A 11 0.64 16.37 -7.02
N PRO A 12 0.57 16.43 -5.67
CA PRO A 12 -0.43 17.22 -4.95
C PRO A 12 -0.24 18.73 -5.13
N TYR A 13 1.01 19.20 -5.27
CA TYR A 13 1.32 20.60 -5.53
C TYR A 13 2.27 20.76 -6.71
N LYS A 14 2.04 21.81 -7.50
CA LYS A 14 2.95 22.25 -8.56
C LYS A 14 3.65 23.51 -8.10
N LEU A 15 4.96 23.59 -8.35
CA LEU A 15 5.70 24.84 -8.19
C LEU A 15 5.08 25.89 -9.12
N SER A 16 4.72 27.05 -8.59
CA SER A 16 4.03 28.09 -9.36
C SER A 16 4.97 28.77 -10.35
N ASN A 17 4.51 29.20 -11.52
CA ASN A 17 5.34 30.07 -12.40
C ASN A 17 5.28 31.55 -11.97
N SER A 18 5.05 31.81 -10.67
CA SER A 18 4.87 33.16 -10.14
C SER A 18 6.18 33.94 -10.24
N THR A 19 6.15 35.12 -10.85
CA THR A 19 7.29 36.05 -10.86
C THR A 19 7.68 36.48 -9.44
N LYS A 20 6.74 36.46 -8.49
CA LYS A 20 6.98 36.88 -7.09
C LYS A 20 7.96 35.99 -6.35
N ILE A 21 7.94 34.66 -6.57
CA ILE A 21 8.90 33.76 -5.91
C ILE A 21 10.27 33.84 -6.59
N ILE A 22 10.31 34.00 -7.91
CA ILE A 22 11.54 34.14 -8.69
C ILE A 22 12.31 35.40 -8.27
N THR A 23 11.61 36.50 -7.97
CA THR A 23 12.24 37.73 -7.46
C THR A 23 12.61 37.68 -5.98
N ALA A 24 12.13 36.68 -5.23
CA ALA A 24 12.28 36.60 -3.78
C ALA A 24 13.37 35.61 -3.32
N ILE A 25 13.96 34.85 -4.24
CA ILE A 25 15.04 33.89 -3.96
C ILE A 25 16.28 34.23 -4.81
N PRO A 26 17.50 33.99 -4.32
CA PRO A 26 18.72 34.21 -5.09
C PRO A 26 18.86 33.27 -6.31
N ASP A 27 19.69 33.69 -7.27
CA ASP A 27 19.81 33.07 -8.60
C ASP A 27 20.19 31.58 -8.57
N ASP A 28 21.01 31.18 -7.59
CA ASP A 28 21.40 29.78 -7.37
C ASP A 28 20.18 28.92 -6.99
N LEU A 29 19.28 29.43 -6.15
CA LEU A 29 18.02 28.76 -5.81
C LEU A 29 17.03 28.74 -6.99
N ILE A 30 17.04 29.75 -7.86
CA ILE A 30 16.25 29.75 -9.10
C ILE A 30 16.71 28.60 -10.01
N ILE A 31 18.01 28.36 -10.12
CA ILE A 31 18.55 27.22 -10.90
C ILE A 31 18.09 25.89 -10.30
N LEU A 32 18.18 25.72 -8.98
CA LEU A 32 17.72 24.49 -8.31
C LEU A 32 16.21 24.27 -8.48
N ARG A 33 15.43 25.34 -8.42
CA ARG A 33 13.99 25.33 -8.67
C ARG A 33 13.66 24.87 -10.09
N ASN A 34 14.37 25.41 -11.09
CA ASN A 34 14.19 25.01 -12.49
C ASN A 34 14.57 23.54 -12.71
N ASN A 35 15.60 23.04 -12.02
CA ASN A 35 15.94 21.62 -12.05
C ASN A 35 14.81 20.74 -11.51
N CYS A 36 14.11 21.16 -10.45
CA CYS A 36 12.93 20.46 -9.92
C CYS A 36 11.77 20.41 -10.92
N ILE A 37 11.54 21.50 -11.66
CA ILE A 37 10.51 21.56 -12.72
C ILE A 37 10.91 20.67 -13.90
N ASN A 38 12.18 20.73 -14.32
CA ASN A 38 12.70 19.94 -15.43
C ASN A 38 12.72 18.45 -15.12
N SER A 39 13.00 18.05 -13.87
CA SER A 39 12.98 16.64 -13.46
C SER A 39 11.62 16.00 -13.72
N LEU A 40 10.53 16.77 -13.58
CA LEU A 40 9.15 16.30 -13.87
C LEU A 40 8.80 16.25 -15.35
N ASN A 41 9.43 17.10 -16.18
CA ASN A 41 9.13 17.25 -17.60
C ASN A 41 10.06 16.42 -18.50
N CYS A 42 10.84 15.51 -17.92
CA CYS A 42 11.78 14.67 -18.66
C CYS A 42 11.03 13.80 -19.69
N SER A 43 11.51 13.78 -20.94
CA SER A 43 10.89 13.10 -22.08
C SER A 43 10.96 11.57 -22.02
N SER A 44 11.50 11.00 -20.94
CA SER A 44 11.53 9.55 -20.71
C SER A 44 10.14 9.04 -20.35
N SER A 45 9.80 7.83 -20.81
CA SER A 45 8.50 7.20 -20.53
C SER A 45 8.28 6.87 -19.04
N LYS A 46 9.32 6.99 -18.20
CA LYS A 46 9.24 6.85 -16.75
C LYS A 46 10.05 7.94 -16.05
N LEU A 47 9.44 8.53 -15.03
CA LEU A 47 10.04 9.53 -14.15
C LEU A 47 10.81 8.83 -13.02
N ASP A 48 12.12 9.02 -12.94
CA ASP A 48 12.96 8.46 -11.88
C ASP A 48 12.70 9.16 -10.55
N ARG A 49 12.04 8.45 -9.64
CA ARG A 49 11.64 8.96 -8.32
C ARG A 49 12.84 9.21 -7.40
N VAL A 50 13.92 8.45 -7.52
CA VAL A 50 15.13 8.64 -6.69
C VAL A 50 15.80 9.95 -7.06
N VAL A 51 16.00 10.17 -8.37
CA VAL A 51 16.57 11.43 -8.88
C VAL A 51 15.69 12.63 -8.49
N CYS A 52 14.36 12.46 -8.52
CA CYS A 52 13.45 13.51 -8.05
C CYS A 52 13.62 13.80 -6.56
N ILE A 53 13.75 12.79 -5.71
CA ILE A 53 14.00 12.96 -4.27
C ILE A 53 15.28 13.78 -4.06
N ASP A 54 16.39 13.39 -4.69
CA ASP A 54 17.68 14.07 -4.49
C ASP A 54 17.64 15.52 -4.99
N THR A 55 17.05 15.74 -6.18
CA THR A 55 16.92 17.08 -6.78
C THR A 55 16.09 18.00 -5.90
N TRP A 56 14.94 17.52 -5.43
CA TRP A 56 14.00 18.32 -4.63
C TRP A 56 14.49 18.52 -3.19
N LEU A 57 15.20 17.55 -2.60
CA LEU A 57 15.87 17.74 -1.31
C LEU A 57 16.99 18.75 -1.40
N LYS A 58 17.79 18.75 -2.48
CA LYS A 58 18.83 19.76 -2.70
C LYS A 58 18.23 21.17 -2.74
N TYR A 59 17.12 21.34 -3.46
CA TYR A 59 16.39 22.61 -3.49
C TYR A 59 15.84 22.99 -2.11
N THR A 60 15.23 22.05 -1.40
CA THR A 60 14.68 22.25 -0.05
C THR A 60 15.76 22.67 0.96
N ASN A 61 16.93 22.04 0.91
CA ASN A 61 18.07 22.42 1.75
C ASN A 61 18.49 23.87 1.50
N GLY A 62 18.58 24.28 0.23
CA GLY A 62 18.88 25.66 -0.15
C GLY A 62 17.84 26.65 0.37
N LEU A 63 16.55 26.33 0.25
CA LEU A 63 15.47 27.16 0.79
C LEU A 63 15.51 27.27 2.32
N LEU A 64 15.80 26.16 3.01
CA LEU A 64 15.92 26.15 4.47
C LEU A 64 17.12 26.98 4.94
N THR A 65 18.29 26.85 4.30
CA THR A 65 19.47 27.69 4.61
C THR A 65 19.13 29.16 4.42
N TYR A 66 18.55 29.53 3.28
CA TYR A 66 18.17 30.90 2.97
C TYR A 66 17.16 31.47 3.97
N ARG A 67 16.19 30.67 4.42
CA ARG A 67 15.22 31.04 5.46
C ARG A 67 15.90 31.42 6.78
N TYR A 68 16.96 30.70 7.19
CA TYR A 68 17.68 31.00 8.44
C TYR A 68 18.65 32.17 8.31
N GLU A 69 19.15 32.46 7.11
CA GLU A 69 20.04 33.60 6.84
C GLU A 69 19.28 34.93 6.71
N VAL A 70 18.03 34.89 6.23
CA VAL A 70 17.19 36.07 6.07
C VAL A 70 16.16 36.11 7.20
N ASP A 71 16.43 36.90 8.24
CA ASP A 71 15.64 37.09 9.47
C ASP A 71 14.15 37.49 9.26
N ASN A 72 13.73 37.72 8.01
CA ASN A 72 12.35 37.99 7.58
C ASN A 72 11.96 37.09 6.40
N ALA A 73 12.13 35.77 6.54
CA ALA A 73 11.72 34.81 5.52
C ALA A 73 10.23 34.98 5.20
N ALA A 74 9.95 35.56 4.03
CA ALA A 74 8.60 35.86 3.57
C ALA A 74 7.72 34.60 3.61
N ALA A 75 6.43 34.76 3.90
CA ALA A 75 5.45 33.65 3.87
C ALA A 75 5.49 32.83 2.57
N LEU A 76 5.98 33.41 1.48
CA LEU A 76 6.23 32.76 0.19
C LEU A 76 7.33 31.68 0.25
N ILE A 77 8.40 31.90 1.00
CA ILE A 77 9.50 30.92 1.16
C ILE A 77 8.99 29.72 1.97
N GLU A 78 8.23 29.98 3.03
CA GLU A 78 7.61 28.93 3.84
C GLU A 78 6.63 28.07 3.03
N GLU A 79 5.84 28.70 2.15
CA GLU A 79 4.95 28.00 1.21
C GLU A 79 5.74 27.14 0.22
N GLU A 80 6.82 27.66 -0.34
CA GLU A 80 7.67 26.92 -1.29
C GLU A 80 8.38 25.73 -0.62
N ILE A 81 8.86 25.87 0.62
CA ILE A 81 9.45 24.77 1.40
C ILE A 81 8.39 23.69 1.67
N ALA A 82 7.18 24.09 2.07
CA ALA A 82 6.10 23.13 2.32
C ALA A 82 5.73 22.34 1.05
N ILE A 83 5.61 23.02 -0.09
CA ILE A 83 5.37 22.36 -1.39
C ILE A 83 6.49 21.37 -1.72
N ALA A 84 7.75 21.78 -1.57
CA ALA A 84 8.89 20.93 -1.88
C ALA A 84 8.92 19.67 -1.00
N LEU A 85 8.78 19.82 0.33
CA LEU A 85 8.77 18.71 1.27
C LEU A 85 7.60 17.74 1.06
N ILE A 86 6.40 18.26 0.75
CA ILE A 86 5.23 17.43 0.45
C ILE A 86 5.48 16.60 -0.82
N ASN A 87 6.05 17.20 -1.86
CA ASN A 87 6.35 16.48 -3.09
C ASN A 87 7.46 15.43 -2.89
N VAL A 88 8.51 15.73 -2.10
CA VAL A 88 9.52 14.73 -1.72
C VAL A 88 8.89 13.56 -0.96
N ALA A 89 8.02 13.84 0.01
CA ALA A 89 7.29 12.80 0.72
C ALA A 89 6.46 11.94 -0.25
N VAL A 90 5.75 12.54 -1.19
CA VAL A 90 5.02 11.80 -2.24
C VAL A 90 5.93 10.91 -3.08
N PHE A 91 7.13 11.36 -3.45
CA PHE A 91 8.08 10.49 -4.15
C PHE A 91 8.52 9.30 -3.30
N TYR A 92 8.75 9.49 -2.00
CA TYR A 92 9.01 8.39 -1.06
C TYR A 92 7.83 7.43 -0.93
N GLN A 93 6.60 7.93 -0.98
CA GLN A 93 5.39 7.11 -0.98
C GLN A 93 5.31 6.23 -2.23
N ASP A 94 5.47 6.84 -3.41
CA ASP A 94 5.41 6.17 -4.71
C ASP A 94 6.48 5.06 -4.82
N ILE A 95 7.74 5.35 -4.49
CA ILE A 95 8.84 4.36 -4.54
C ILE A 95 8.68 3.29 -3.45
N GLY A 96 8.11 3.64 -2.29
CA GLY A 96 7.79 2.70 -1.22
C GLY A 96 6.76 1.66 -1.67
N ILE A 97 5.68 2.10 -2.33
CA ILE A 97 4.66 1.22 -2.92
C ILE A 97 5.27 0.33 -4.00
N GLU A 98 6.05 0.89 -4.92
CA GLU A 98 6.69 0.13 -6.00
C GLU A 98 7.65 -0.93 -5.44
N THR A 99 8.47 -0.57 -4.46
CA THR A 99 9.41 -1.49 -3.80
C THR A 99 8.65 -2.58 -3.06
N LEU A 100 7.55 -2.25 -2.37
CA LEU A 100 6.69 -3.22 -1.69
C LEU A 100 6.05 -4.22 -2.68
N HIS A 101 5.61 -3.73 -3.84
CA HIS A 101 5.07 -4.57 -4.91
C HIS A 101 6.13 -5.55 -5.43
N ARG A 102 7.33 -5.06 -5.74
CA ARG A 102 8.46 -5.92 -6.16
C ARG A 102 8.85 -6.92 -5.07
N ALA A 103 8.81 -6.54 -3.79
CA ALA A 103 9.10 -7.44 -2.68
C ALA A 103 8.11 -8.61 -2.64
N TYR A 104 6.82 -8.35 -2.86
CA TYR A 104 5.79 -9.39 -2.93
C TYR A 104 5.96 -10.34 -4.12
N GLU A 105 6.32 -9.81 -5.29
CA GLU A 105 6.56 -10.61 -6.50
C GLU A 105 7.86 -11.40 -6.45
N SER A 106 8.83 -10.97 -5.63
CA SER A 106 10.05 -11.73 -5.43
C SER A 106 9.76 -13.07 -4.73
N SER A 107 10.35 -14.15 -5.25
CA SER A 107 10.14 -15.51 -4.77
C SER A 107 10.69 -15.76 -3.35
N GLN A 108 11.47 -14.82 -2.79
CA GLN A 108 12.08 -14.93 -1.47
C GLN A 108 11.54 -13.87 -0.50
N ALA A 109 10.88 -14.32 0.56
CA ALA A 109 10.35 -13.44 1.61
C ALA A 109 11.44 -12.75 2.47
N SER A 110 12.70 -13.22 2.41
CA SER A 110 13.86 -12.64 3.09
C SER A 110 14.53 -11.49 2.33
N ASN A 111 13.90 -11.01 1.25
CA ASN A 111 14.50 -9.99 0.39
C ASN A 111 14.61 -8.63 1.11
N ASN A 112 15.77 -7.97 0.98
CA ASN A 112 16.03 -6.63 1.52
C ASN A 112 14.98 -5.60 1.06
N LEU A 113 14.28 -5.86 -0.04
CA LEU A 113 13.18 -5.03 -0.55
C LEU A 113 12.07 -4.74 0.48
N TRP A 114 11.72 -5.70 1.35
CA TRP A 114 10.71 -5.45 2.39
C TRP A 114 11.18 -4.34 3.34
N THR A 115 12.41 -4.46 3.83
CA THR A 115 13.05 -3.47 4.70
C THR A 115 13.21 -2.13 3.97
N THR A 116 13.68 -2.15 2.72
CA THR A 116 13.86 -0.95 1.88
C THR A 116 12.54 -0.21 1.67
N SER A 117 11.44 -0.93 1.37
CA SER A 117 10.12 -0.31 1.23
C SER A 117 9.68 0.37 2.53
N GLY A 118 9.88 -0.28 3.68
CA GLY A 118 9.62 0.28 5.00
C GLY A 118 10.46 1.54 5.25
N THR A 119 11.75 1.53 4.89
CA THR A 119 12.64 2.69 5.02
C THR A 119 12.15 3.89 4.22
N TYR A 120 11.73 3.70 2.96
CA TYR A 120 11.18 4.80 2.16
C TYR A 120 9.91 5.38 2.77
N LEU A 121 8.98 4.53 3.21
CA LEU A 121 7.73 4.98 3.84
C LEU A 121 7.99 5.72 5.16
N LYS A 122 8.94 5.23 5.98
CA LYS A 122 9.35 5.91 7.22
C LYS A 122 10.01 7.27 6.96
N ARG A 123 10.87 7.36 5.94
CA ARG A 123 11.50 8.62 5.53
C ARG A 123 10.46 9.64 5.08
N GLY A 124 9.52 9.23 4.23
CA GLY A 124 8.42 10.08 3.77
C GLY A 124 7.52 10.57 4.92
N LEU A 125 7.09 9.67 5.81
CA LEU A 125 6.34 10.04 7.02
C LEU A 125 7.14 11.00 7.91
N GLY A 126 8.45 10.75 8.05
CA GLY A 126 9.37 11.60 8.77
C GLY A 126 9.38 13.04 8.28
N LEU A 127 9.41 13.25 6.96
CA LEU A 127 9.36 14.59 6.37
C LEU A 127 8.03 15.29 6.65
N ILE A 128 6.91 14.57 6.62
CA ILE A 128 5.59 15.11 6.97
C ILE A 128 5.55 15.51 8.45
N CYS A 129 6.13 14.70 9.34
CA CYS A 129 6.25 15.01 10.76
C CYS A 129 7.17 16.23 11.00
N PHE A 130 8.29 16.32 10.29
CA PHE A 130 9.18 17.47 10.34
C PHE A 130 8.46 18.75 9.89
N LEU A 131 7.77 18.71 8.75
CA LEU A 131 6.98 19.82 8.23
C LEU A 131 5.92 20.28 9.24
N ARG A 132 5.22 19.35 9.88
CA ARG A 132 4.22 19.69 10.93
C ARG A 132 4.86 20.42 12.12
N LYS A 133 6.05 19.98 12.56
CA LYS A 133 6.75 20.57 13.72
C LYS A 133 7.38 21.93 13.40
N SER A 134 8.07 22.04 12.27
CA SER A 134 8.88 23.20 11.91
C SER A 134 8.06 24.43 11.49
N PHE A 135 6.79 24.23 11.13
CA PHE A 135 5.97 25.29 10.54
C PHE A 135 4.81 25.76 11.43
N GLN A 136 4.70 25.30 12.69
CA GLN A 136 3.65 25.63 13.69
C GLN A 136 2.46 26.36 13.05
N ILE A 137 1.73 25.64 12.20
CA ILE A 137 0.85 26.27 11.21
C ILE A 137 -0.32 26.91 11.96
N ASN A 138 -0.20 28.18 12.33
CA ASN A 138 -1.27 28.95 12.95
C ASN A 138 -2.38 29.14 11.91
N THR A 139 -3.47 28.40 12.09
CA THR A 139 -4.61 28.31 11.16
C THR A 139 -5.60 29.47 11.27
N ILE A 140 -5.31 30.46 12.12
CA ILE A 140 -6.34 31.35 12.67
C ILE A 140 -7.05 32.21 11.61
N ASN A 141 -6.49 32.46 10.41
CA ASN A 141 -7.19 33.25 9.37
C ASN A 141 -6.74 32.98 7.91
N ASP A 142 -6.10 31.85 7.61
CA ASP A 142 -5.55 31.58 6.26
C ASP A 142 -6.04 30.24 5.70
N GLY A 143 -6.93 30.31 4.70
CA GLY A 143 -7.51 29.15 4.04
C GLY A 143 -6.48 28.24 3.36
N ARG A 144 -5.34 28.78 2.87
CA ARG A 144 -4.28 27.97 2.26
C ARG A 144 -3.51 27.17 3.30
N LYS A 145 -3.22 27.78 4.46
CA LYS A 145 -2.57 27.08 5.58
C LYS A 145 -3.41 25.91 6.09
N ILE A 146 -4.73 26.09 6.13
CA ILE A 146 -5.68 25.01 6.48
C ILE A 146 -5.62 23.87 5.45
N GLN A 147 -5.56 24.18 4.15
CA GLN A 147 -5.45 23.17 3.08
C GLN A 147 -4.13 22.37 3.19
N VAL A 148 -3.01 23.05 3.43
CA VAL A 148 -1.70 22.40 3.64
C VAL A 148 -1.73 21.50 4.87
N LEU A 149 -2.29 21.97 6.00
CA LEU A 149 -2.41 21.17 7.22
C LEU A 149 -3.30 19.93 7.01
N ASN A 150 -4.44 20.08 6.34
CA ASN A 150 -5.31 18.97 6.00
C ASN A 150 -4.59 17.92 5.14
N LEU A 151 -3.81 18.37 4.15
CA LEU A 151 -3.02 17.46 3.33
C LEU A 151 -1.91 16.76 4.12
N ILE A 152 -1.22 17.47 5.02
CA ILE A 152 -0.23 16.87 5.94
C ILE A 152 -0.87 15.78 6.80
N ASN A 153 -2.06 16.04 7.35
CA ASN A 153 -2.81 15.07 8.13
C ASN A 153 -3.20 13.84 7.29
N GLN A 154 -3.70 14.08 6.09
CA GLN A 154 -4.08 13.02 5.16
C GLN A 154 -2.87 12.16 4.76
N LEU A 155 -1.76 12.77 4.34
CA LEU A 155 -0.54 12.05 3.98
C LEU A 155 0.03 11.26 5.16
N SER A 156 0.00 11.83 6.37
CA SER A 156 0.42 11.12 7.59
C SER A 156 -0.37 9.82 7.78
N LEU A 157 -1.70 9.87 7.62
CA LEU A 157 -2.55 8.69 7.74
C LEU A 157 -2.29 7.69 6.60
N GLU A 158 -2.09 8.17 5.37
CA GLU A 158 -1.75 7.31 4.22
C GLU A 158 -0.43 6.57 4.41
N PHE A 159 0.61 7.23 4.92
CA PHE A 159 1.89 6.57 5.22
C PHE A 159 1.75 5.51 6.30
N GLN A 160 1.00 5.79 7.37
CA GLN A 160 0.72 4.82 8.41
C GLN A 160 -0.03 3.61 7.84
N LEU A 161 -1.05 3.87 7.01
CA LEU A 161 -1.82 2.84 6.34
C LEU A 161 -0.95 1.97 5.42
N LEU A 162 -0.07 2.56 4.61
CA LEU A 162 0.84 1.81 3.74
C LEU A 162 1.83 0.94 4.52
N GLN A 163 2.34 1.43 5.64
CA GLN A 163 3.23 0.63 6.48
C GLN A 163 2.48 -0.52 7.17
N GLN A 164 1.24 -0.30 7.63
CA GLN A 164 0.35 -1.37 8.12
C GLN A 164 0.06 -2.40 7.01
N LEU A 165 -0.23 -1.94 5.81
CA LEU A 165 -0.45 -2.79 4.64
C LEU A 165 0.80 -3.60 4.30
N GLY A 166 2.00 -3.01 4.39
CA GLY A 166 3.26 -3.72 4.17
C GLY A 166 3.41 -4.93 5.09
N ILE A 167 3.01 -4.79 6.36
CA ILE A 167 2.99 -5.90 7.33
C ILE A 167 1.97 -6.98 6.91
N ILE A 168 0.76 -6.58 6.52
CA ILE A 168 -0.29 -7.51 6.08
C ILE A 168 0.16 -8.28 4.82
N ILE A 169 0.72 -7.59 3.83
CA ILE A 169 1.17 -8.20 2.58
C ILE A 169 2.38 -9.11 2.79
N LEU A 170 3.32 -8.74 3.67
CA LEU A 170 4.42 -9.63 4.08
C LEU A 170 3.89 -10.88 4.78
N ALA A 171 2.91 -10.74 5.68
CA ALA A 171 2.26 -11.87 6.32
C ALA A 171 1.60 -12.80 5.29
N LEU A 172 0.86 -12.23 4.33
CA LEU A 172 0.26 -12.97 3.22
C LEU A 172 1.32 -13.67 2.35
N SER A 173 2.46 -13.04 2.09
CA SER A 173 3.56 -13.66 1.34
C SER A 173 4.17 -14.84 2.09
N LYS A 174 4.37 -14.71 3.42
CA LYS A 174 4.83 -15.80 4.28
C LYS A 174 3.82 -16.95 4.31
N LEU A 175 2.53 -16.65 4.46
CA LEU A 175 1.47 -17.66 4.42
C LEU A 175 1.42 -18.35 3.06
N ARG A 176 1.51 -17.59 1.96
CA ARG A 176 1.61 -18.13 0.60
C ARG A 176 2.76 -19.13 0.51
N SER A 177 3.95 -18.79 1.00
CA SER A 177 5.13 -19.67 0.94
C SER A 177 4.99 -20.97 1.75
N LYS A 178 4.21 -20.94 2.84
CA LYS A 178 3.90 -22.13 3.63
C LYS A 178 2.91 -23.03 2.89
N VAL A 179 1.82 -22.46 2.39
CA VAL A 179 0.77 -23.20 1.68
C VAL A 179 1.27 -23.70 0.32
N SER A 180 2.13 -22.96 -0.38
CA SER A 180 2.51 -23.27 -1.76
C SER A 180 3.51 -24.41 -1.91
N LYS A 181 4.25 -24.78 -0.85
CA LYS A 181 5.31 -25.78 -0.96
C LYS A 181 4.77 -27.21 -1.10
N ASP A 182 3.64 -27.51 -0.44
CA ASP A 182 3.08 -28.86 -0.39
C ASP A 182 1.55 -28.94 -0.51
N ALA A 183 0.83 -27.86 -0.87
CA ALA A 183 -0.63 -27.88 -1.08
C ALA A 183 -1.05 -28.69 -2.33
N VAL A 184 -0.85 -30.01 -2.25
CA VAL A 184 -1.48 -31.05 -3.03
C VAL A 184 -2.89 -31.22 -2.48
N ALA A 185 -3.76 -30.22 -2.70
CA ALA A 185 -5.22 -30.27 -2.50
C ALA A 185 -5.76 -30.63 -1.08
N ASP A 186 -4.94 -31.10 -0.16
CA ASP A 186 -5.27 -31.41 1.22
C ASP A 186 -4.30 -30.59 2.10
N LEU A 187 -4.68 -29.35 2.45
CA LEU A 187 -4.03 -28.67 3.60
C LEU A 187 -4.15 -29.64 4.77
N GLU A 188 -3.05 -30.11 5.34
CA GLU A 188 -3.17 -30.98 6.50
C GLU A 188 -3.87 -30.23 7.64
N PRO A 189 -4.62 -30.89 8.53
CA PRO A 189 -5.23 -30.25 9.68
C PRO A 189 -4.24 -29.39 10.48
N GLN A 190 -2.99 -29.85 10.57
CA GLN A 190 -1.89 -29.15 11.25
C GLN A 190 -1.51 -27.84 10.56
N GLU A 191 -1.49 -27.79 9.22
CA GLU A 191 -1.19 -26.57 8.46
C GLU A 191 -2.30 -25.52 8.62
N LEU A 192 -3.56 -25.97 8.69
CA LEU A 192 -4.70 -25.09 8.95
C LEU A 192 -4.72 -24.58 10.40
N GLU A 193 -4.34 -25.43 11.35
CA GLU A 193 -4.15 -25.06 12.74
C GLU A 193 -3.06 -23.98 12.87
N GLU A 194 -1.92 -24.16 12.20
CA GLU A 194 -0.86 -23.16 12.10
C GLU A 194 -1.32 -21.84 11.47
N LEU A 195 -2.10 -21.91 10.38
CA LEU A 195 -2.71 -20.75 9.74
C LEU A 195 -3.63 -20.00 10.72
N GLY A 196 -4.41 -20.71 11.52
CA GLY A 196 -5.31 -20.10 12.48
C GLY A 196 -4.64 -19.49 13.69
N LYS A 197 -3.49 -20.01 14.15
CA LYS A 197 -2.72 -19.45 15.29
C LYS A 197 -2.44 -17.95 15.14
N SER A 198 -2.24 -17.48 13.91
CA SER A 198 -1.99 -16.06 13.61
C SER A 198 -3.17 -15.33 12.95
N SER A 199 -4.24 -16.05 12.60
CA SER A 199 -5.37 -15.50 11.83
C SER A 199 -6.08 -14.34 12.54
N VAL A 200 -6.35 -14.45 13.85
CA VAL A 200 -6.96 -13.38 14.64
C VAL A 200 -6.09 -12.14 14.67
N PHE A 201 -4.77 -12.30 14.75
CA PHE A 201 -3.84 -11.17 14.71
C PHE A 201 -3.89 -10.45 13.36
N TYR A 202 -3.90 -11.18 12.25
CA TYR A 202 -4.03 -10.59 10.91
C TYR A 202 -5.40 -9.93 10.69
N ALA A 203 -6.47 -10.52 11.22
CA ALA A 203 -7.79 -9.89 11.23
C ALA A 203 -7.77 -8.55 12.00
N LYS A 204 -7.18 -8.52 13.20
CA LYS A 204 -7.02 -7.28 13.98
C LYS A 204 -6.24 -6.20 13.21
N LEU A 205 -5.19 -6.57 12.47
CA LEU A 205 -4.45 -5.64 11.62
C LEU A 205 -5.28 -5.13 10.45
N CYS A 206 -6.09 -5.99 9.80
CA CYS A 206 -6.98 -5.58 8.72
C CYS A 206 -8.07 -4.61 9.22
N ILE A 207 -8.65 -4.88 10.40
CA ILE A 207 -9.62 -3.97 11.04
C ILE A 207 -8.96 -2.64 11.42
N GLY A 208 -7.75 -2.68 11.98
CA GLY A 208 -6.98 -1.47 12.27
C GLY A 208 -6.70 -0.64 11.01
N SER A 209 -6.29 -1.29 9.92
CA SER A 209 -6.06 -0.65 8.62
C SER A 209 -7.34 -0.08 8.03
N TYR A 210 -8.48 -0.77 8.20
CA TYR A 210 -9.80 -0.28 7.75
C TYR A 210 -10.21 0.98 8.53
N ASN A 211 -9.98 1.01 9.84
CA ASN A 211 -10.26 2.18 10.68
C ASN A 211 -9.41 3.38 10.26
N THR A 212 -8.11 3.18 10.03
CA THR A 212 -7.21 4.22 9.50
C THR A 212 -7.66 4.70 8.12
N ALA A 213 -7.97 3.78 7.21
CA ALA A 213 -8.42 4.11 5.86
C ALA A 213 -9.75 4.88 5.85
N SER A 214 -10.65 4.61 6.80
CA SER A 214 -11.91 5.35 6.95
C SER A 214 -11.70 6.80 7.39
N GLN A 215 -10.57 7.12 8.03
CA GLN A 215 -10.19 8.49 8.39
C GLN A 215 -9.50 9.23 7.22
N CYS A 216 -8.98 8.50 6.23
CA CYS A 216 -8.39 9.07 5.01
C CYS A 216 -9.49 9.52 4.03
N GLN A 217 -10.10 10.69 4.26
CA GLN A 217 -11.04 11.27 3.29
C GLN A 217 -10.29 11.73 2.03
N GLY A 218 -10.67 11.23 0.85
CA GLY A 218 -10.11 11.68 -0.43
C GLY A 218 -8.64 11.28 -0.67
N GLY A 219 -8.20 10.19 -0.05
CA GLY A 219 -6.85 9.63 -0.17
C GLY A 219 -6.41 9.35 -1.61
N ARG A 220 -5.11 9.48 -1.91
CA ARG A 220 -4.53 9.00 -3.19
C ARG A 220 -4.59 7.47 -3.31
N ILE A 221 -4.54 6.78 -2.18
CA ILE A 221 -4.40 5.31 -2.09
C ILE A 221 -5.71 4.63 -1.69
N VAL A 222 -6.55 5.33 -0.92
CA VAL A 222 -7.78 4.75 -0.36
C VAL A 222 -8.92 4.95 -1.35
N ASP A 223 -9.33 3.87 -1.99
CA ASP A 223 -10.53 3.80 -2.81
C ASP A 223 -11.53 2.77 -2.28
N VAL A 224 -12.69 2.67 -2.92
CA VAL A 224 -13.74 1.71 -2.54
C VAL A 224 -13.22 0.27 -2.63
N LEU A 225 -12.36 -0.04 -3.60
CA LEU A 225 -11.82 -1.39 -3.81
C LEU A 225 -10.86 -1.79 -2.69
N PHE A 226 -10.01 -0.85 -2.24
CA PHE A 226 -9.11 -1.00 -1.10
C PHE A 226 -9.90 -1.34 0.17
N ILE A 227 -10.99 -0.62 0.42
CA ILE A 227 -11.85 -0.86 1.57
C ILE A 227 -12.49 -2.25 1.50
N LYS A 228 -13.00 -2.65 0.33
CA LYS A 228 -13.57 -4.01 0.14
C LYS A 228 -12.53 -5.10 0.31
N TYR A 229 -11.28 -4.85 -0.09
CA TYR A 229 -10.18 -5.77 0.08
C TYR A 229 -9.89 -6.04 1.56
N LEU A 230 -9.75 -4.99 2.38
CA LEU A 230 -9.53 -5.15 3.82
C LEU A 230 -10.70 -5.84 4.53
N GLN A 231 -11.94 -5.53 4.13
CA GLN A 231 -13.13 -6.20 4.65
C GLN A 231 -13.13 -7.69 4.31
N SER A 232 -12.83 -8.05 3.05
CA SER A 232 -12.72 -9.46 2.64
C SER A 232 -11.65 -10.20 3.45
N LEU A 233 -10.46 -9.63 3.59
CA LEU A 233 -9.38 -10.25 4.38
C LEU A 233 -9.79 -10.43 5.85
N THR A 234 -10.49 -9.45 6.43
CA THR A 234 -10.98 -9.54 7.82
C THR A 234 -11.87 -10.76 7.99
N TYR A 235 -12.92 -10.90 7.17
CA TYR A 235 -13.81 -12.06 7.23
C TYR A 235 -13.10 -13.38 6.93
N LEU A 236 -12.17 -13.39 5.97
CA LEU A 236 -11.39 -14.58 5.59
C LEU A 236 -10.52 -15.07 6.75
N PHE A 237 -9.82 -14.17 7.43
CA PHE A 237 -8.98 -14.57 8.56
C PHE A 237 -9.82 -15.00 9.77
N LEU A 238 -10.93 -14.31 10.05
CA LEU A 238 -11.82 -14.71 11.12
C LEU A 238 -12.49 -16.07 10.82
N SER A 239 -12.81 -16.38 9.56
CA SER A 239 -13.35 -17.69 9.21
C SER A 239 -12.38 -18.83 9.51
N ILE A 240 -11.08 -18.62 9.28
CA ILE A 240 -10.02 -19.57 9.64
C ILE A 240 -10.00 -19.80 11.16
N ASN A 241 -10.08 -18.73 11.95
CA ASN A 241 -10.12 -18.85 13.40
C ASN A 241 -11.36 -19.62 13.88
N GLN A 242 -12.55 -19.26 13.38
CA GLN A 242 -13.81 -19.89 13.77
C GLN A 242 -13.82 -21.38 13.41
N TYR A 243 -13.26 -21.74 12.26
CA TYR A 243 -13.12 -23.14 11.87
C TYR A 243 -12.21 -23.92 12.84
N ASN A 244 -11.12 -23.31 13.31
CA ASN A 244 -10.17 -23.97 14.22
C ASN A 244 -10.69 -24.14 15.65
N ILE A 245 -11.74 -23.41 16.04
CA ILE A 245 -12.45 -23.63 17.31
C ILE A 245 -13.74 -24.44 17.11
N ASP A 246 -13.81 -25.20 16.02
CA ASP A 246 -14.93 -26.08 15.64
C ASP A 246 -16.28 -25.36 15.42
N GLU A 247 -16.29 -24.04 15.23
CA GLU A 247 -17.48 -23.25 14.86
C GLU A 247 -17.69 -23.21 13.35
N CYS A 248 -17.87 -24.40 12.75
CA CYS A 248 -17.92 -24.59 11.30
C CYS A 248 -19.04 -23.78 10.61
N GLY A 249 -20.23 -23.71 11.20
CA GLY A 249 -21.37 -22.94 10.65
C GLY A 249 -21.10 -21.43 10.58
N ILE A 250 -20.46 -20.88 11.61
CA ILE A 250 -20.04 -19.47 11.66
C ILE A 250 -18.88 -19.24 10.69
N ALA A 251 -17.91 -20.16 10.61
CA ALA A 251 -16.80 -20.08 9.68
C ALA A 251 -17.27 -20.03 8.21
N ILE A 252 -18.28 -20.84 7.86
CA ILE A 252 -18.91 -20.79 6.53
C ILE A 252 -19.58 -19.43 6.30
N GLY A 253 -20.34 -18.93 7.27
CA GLY A 253 -20.99 -17.62 7.20
C GLY A 253 -20.01 -16.47 6.95
N MET A 254 -18.93 -16.43 7.74
CA MET A 254 -17.85 -15.44 7.56
C MET A 254 -17.17 -15.58 6.19
N LEU A 255 -16.91 -16.80 5.74
CA LEU A 255 -16.30 -17.02 4.42
C LEU A 255 -17.22 -16.56 3.28
N GLN A 256 -18.54 -16.78 3.40
CA GLN A 256 -19.52 -16.28 2.43
C GLN A 256 -19.54 -14.75 2.39
N GLU A 257 -19.48 -14.06 3.53
CA GLU A 257 -19.36 -12.60 3.55
C GLU A 257 -18.05 -12.11 2.91
N SER A 258 -16.92 -12.80 3.15
CA SER A 258 -15.67 -12.51 2.46
C SER A 258 -15.81 -12.59 0.94
N ILE A 259 -16.43 -13.67 0.44
CA ILE A 259 -16.71 -13.85 -1.00
C ILE A 259 -17.61 -12.73 -1.53
N LYS A 260 -18.67 -12.35 -0.81
CA LYS A 260 -19.54 -11.21 -1.21
C LYS A 260 -18.74 -9.92 -1.34
N LYS A 261 -17.75 -9.67 -0.46
CA LYS A 261 -16.88 -8.49 -0.60
C LYS A 261 -15.94 -8.62 -1.82
N LEU A 262 -15.35 -9.79 -2.07
CA LEU A 262 -14.48 -10.06 -3.22
C LEU A 262 -15.21 -9.89 -4.57
N LEU A 263 -16.49 -10.27 -4.67
CA LEU A 263 -17.29 -10.10 -5.89
C LEU A 263 -17.46 -8.62 -6.29
N ASN A 264 -17.25 -7.67 -5.37
CA ASN A 264 -17.23 -6.23 -5.71
C ASN A 264 -15.89 -5.78 -6.33
N ILE A 265 -14.85 -6.60 -6.22
CA ILE A 265 -13.49 -6.30 -6.69
C ILE A 265 -13.20 -7.09 -7.97
N VAL A 266 -13.69 -8.32 -8.04
CA VAL A 266 -13.32 -9.32 -9.03
C VAL A 266 -14.54 -9.73 -9.86
N PRO A 267 -14.43 -9.90 -11.20
CA PRO A 267 -15.52 -10.41 -12.01
C PRO A 267 -16.01 -11.76 -11.49
N ASN A 268 -17.35 -11.94 -11.46
CA ASN A 268 -17.98 -13.19 -11.06
C ASN A 268 -17.40 -14.41 -11.78
N SER A 269 -16.87 -14.29 -13.00
CA SER A 269 -16.26 -15.41 -13.74
C SER A 269 -15.03 -16.02 -13.06
N GLN A 270 -14.17 -15.21 -12.42
CA GLN A 270 -12.98 -15.71 -11.70
C GLN A 270 -13.36 -16.39 -10.38
N LEU A 271 -14.51 -15.99 -9.83
CA LEU A 271 -15.11 -16.62 -8.66
C LEU A 271 -16.12 -17.71 -9.05
N LYS A 272 -16.58 -17.82 -10.31
CA LYS A 272 -17.51 -18.88 -10.77
C LYS A 272 -16.82 -20.21 -11.04
N GLU A 273 -15.49 -20.25 -11.09
CA GLU A 273 -14.77 -21.50 -10.81
C GLU A 273 -15.12 -22.05 -9.40
N LEU A 274 -15.66 -21.23 -8.47
CA LEU A 274 -16.26 -21.68 -7.19
C LEU A 274 -17.64 -22.35 -7.33
N ASP A 275 -18.40 -22.14 -8.41
CA ASP A 275 -19.70 -22.82 -8.64
C ASP A 275 -19.53 -24.19 -9.29
N ILE A 276 -18.38 -24.46 -9.91
CA ILE A 276 -17.98 -25.77 -10.47
C ILE A 276 -17.75 -26.81 -9.34
N LEU A 277 -17.69 -26.35 -8.08
CA LEU A 277 -17.72 -27.20 -6.88
C LEU A 277 -19.06 -27.96 -6.71
N SER A 278 -20.09 -27.69 -7.52
CA SER A 278 -21.33 -28.49 -7.60
C SER A 278 -21.18 -29.79 -8.41
N SER A 279 -20.07 -30.01 -9.13
CA SER A 279 -19.82 -31.27 -9.82
C SER A 279 -19.53 -32.41 -8.83
N THR A 280 -20.05 -33.61 -9.07
CA THR A 280 -19.93 -34.77 -8.16
C THR A 280 -18.53 -35.42 -8.12
N ASP A 281 -17.58 -34.93 -8.91
CA ASP A 281 -16.31 -35.60 -9.21
C ASP A 281 -15.14 -34.99 -8.40
N THR A 282 -14.75 -35.66 -7.32
CA THR A 282 -13.77 -35.15 -6.33
C THR A 282 -12.33 -35.04 -6.88
N THR A 283 -11.97 -35.83 -7.88
CA THR A 283 -10.65 -35.83 -8.54
C THR A 283 -10.44 -34.59 -9.41
N LYS A 284 -11.44 -34.22 -10.22
CA LYS A 284 -11.41 -33.00 -11.05
C LYS A 284 -11.34 -31.72 -10.21
N LYS A 285 -12.00 -31.68 -9.05
CA LYS A 285 -11.90 -30.57 -8.09
C LYS A 285 -10.47 -30.38 -7.57
N ARG A 286 -9.82 -31.49 -7.20
CA ARG A 286 -8.43 -31.49 -6.71
C ARG A 286 -7.47 -30.97 -7.76
N ASP A 287 -7.64 -31.37 -9.02
CA ASP A 287 -6.74 -30.97 -10.10
C ASP A 287 -6.92 -29.49 -10.51
N LEU A 288 -8.15 -28.96 -10.45
CA LEU A 288 -8.42 -27.54 -10.68
C LEU A 288 -7.80 -26.64 -9.59
N ILE A 289 -7.94 -27.01 -8.32
CA ILE A 289 -7.30 -26.29 -7.21
C ILE A 289 -5.78 -26.36 -7.32
N LYS A 290 -5.23 -27.53 -7.66
CA LYS A 290 -3.78 -27.67 -7.95
C LYS A 290 -3.36 -26.76 -9.11
N MET A 291 -4.15 -26.68 -10.17
CA MET A 291 -3.86 -25.78 -11.29
C MET A 291 -3.95 -24.31 -10.91
N SER A 292 -4.87 -23.89 -10.05
CA SER A 292 -4.96 -22.48 -9.62
C SER A 292 -3.75 -22.06 -8.78
N PHE A 293 -3.26 -22.91 -7.88
CA PHE A 293 -2.02 -22.64 -7.13
C PHE A 293 -0.76 -22.80 -8.01
N LYS A 294 -0.73 -23.77 -8.95
CA LYS A 294 0.45 -24.04 -9.80
C LYS A 294 0.60 -23.10 -11.00
N ARG A 295 -0.48 -22.52 -11.55
CA ARG A 295 -0.44 -21.67 -12.77
C ARG A 295 0.49 -20.45 -12.67
N LYS A 296 0.96 -20.09 -11.47
CA LYS A 296 1.95 -19.01 -11.29
C LYS A 296 3.18 -19.37 -10.44
N LEU A 297 3.24 -20.56 -9.84
CA LEU A 297 4.43 -21.04 -9.10
C LEU A 297 5.59 -21.40 -10.03
N HIS A 298 5.30 -21.84 -11.26
CA HIS A 298 6.28 -21.76 -12.34
C HIS A 298 6.22 -20.35 -12.90
N GLY A 299 7.25 -19.56 -12.58
CA GLY A 299 7.38 -18.20 -13.08
C GLY A 299 7.02 -18.16 -14.56
N SER A 300 6.28 -17.12 -14.96
CA SER A 300 6.44 -16.62 -16.30
C SER A 300 7.90 -16.21 -16.41
N THR A 301 8.73 -17.16 -16.83
CA THR A 301 10.05 -16.93 -17.36
C THR A 301 9.86 -15.81 -18.37
N LEU A 302 10.45 -14.66 -18.06
CA LEU A 302 10.63 -13.51 -18.94
C LEU A 302 11.28 -13.97 -20.25
N LYS A 303 10.50 -14.54 -21.16
CA LYS A 303 10.85 -14.73 -22.57
C LYS A 303 9.56 -14.56 -23.39
N ASN A 304 9.43 -13.36 -23.97
CA ASN A 304 8.51 -12.99 -25.04
C ASN A 304 7.09 -12.53 -24.69
N GLN A 305 6.93 -11.62 -23.72
CA GLN A 305 5.88 -10.60 -23.83
C GLN A 305 6.51 -9.22 -23.95
N ARG A 306 6.78 -8.82 -25.20
CA ARG A 306 6.67 -7.42 -25.61
C ARG A 306 5.22 -6.98 -25.34
N MET A 307 4.89 -6.61 -24.11
CA MET A 307 3.69 -5.85 -23.79
C MET A 307 3.96 -4.38 -24.10
N PHE A 308 4.19 -4.11 -25.39
CA PHE A 308 3.84 -2.83 -25.96
C PHE A 308 2.31 -2.79 -26.02
N GLU A 309 1.78 -1.78 -25.35
CA GLU A 309 0.41 -1.35 -25.32
C GLU A 309 -0.31 -1.53 -26.67
N LYS A 310 -1.32 -2.42 -26.70
CA LYS A 310 -2.51 -2.13 -27.49
C LYS A 310 -3.57 -1.64 -26.51
N LYS A 311 -3.80 -0.33 -26.55
CA LYS A 311 -4.93 0.35 -25.90
C LYS A 311 -6.22 -0.40 -26.26
N VAL A 312 -6.76 -1.11 -25.29
CA VAL A 312 -8.20 -1.39 -25.26
C VAL A 312 -8.83 -0.15 -24.62
N PRO A 313 -9.82 0.51 -25.24
CA PRO A 313 -10.44 1.69 -24.68
C PRO A 313 -11.34 1.26 -23.51
N PHE A 314 -10.75 1.12 -22.32
CA PHE A 314 -11.52 0.86 -21.10
C PHE A 314 -12.01 2.18 -20.52
N SER A 315 -13.32 2.38 -20.65
CA SER A 315 -14.10 3.38 -19.96
C SER A 315 -13.86 3.34 -18.45
N SER A 316 -13.67 4.51 -17.84
CA SER A 316 -13.63 4.82 -16.41
C SER A 316 -14.17 3.74 -15.45
N LYS A 317 -13.28 2.91 -14.88
CA LYS A 317 -13.52 2.18 -13.64
C LYS A 317 -12.23 2.22 -12.80
N ALA A 318 -12.36 2.52 -11.51
CA ALA A 318 -11.26 2.57 -10.57
C ALA A 318 -10.37 1.32 -10.70
N CYS A 319 -9.06 1.51 -10.87
CA CYS A 319 -8.10 0.42 -11.00
C CYS A 319 -7.46 0.19 -9.63
N MET A 320 -7.67 -0.99 -9.06
CA MET A 320 -7.07 -1.40 -7.79
C MET A 320 -5.54 -1.31 -7.86
N MET A 321 -4.90 -0.93 -6.76
CA MET A 321 -3.43 -0.88 -6.67
C MET A 321 -2.80 -2.23 -7.10
N PRO A 322 -1.79 -2.23 -8.00
CA PRO A 322 -1.22 -3.47 -8.57
C PRO A 322 -0.81 -4.50 -7.53
N LEU A 323 -0.18 -4.06 -6.44
CA LEU A 323 0.21 -4.93 -5.33
C LEU A 323 -0.96 -5.72 -4.75
N LEU A 324 -2.11 -5.08 -4.52
CA LEU A 324 -3.29 -5.74 -3.96
C LEU A 324 -3.90 -6.72 -4.94
N LYS A 325 -3.89 -6.37 -6.23
CA LYS A 325 -4.35 -7.24 -7.29
C LYS A 325 -3.47 -8.48 -7.39
N SER A 326 -2.14 -8.33 -7.37
CA SER A 326 -1.21 -9.47 -7.35
C SER A 326 -1.45 -10.35 -6.12
N SER A 327 -1.59 -9.78 -4.93
CA SER A 327 -1.87 -10.59 -3.73
C SER A 327 -3.21 -11.32 -3.78
N LEU A 328 -4.21 -10.67 -4.37
CA LEU A 328 -5.55 -11.22 -4.52
C LEU A 328 -5.56 -12.41 -5.50
N ASP A 329 -4.99 -12.22 -6.68
CA ASP A 329 -4.95 -13.23 -7.75
C ASP A 329 -4.06 -14.42 -7.36
N ASP A 330 -2.92 -14.16 -6.71
CA ASP A 330 -1.90 -15.18 -6.46
C ASP A 330 -2.19 -16.03 -5.21
N PHE A 331 -2.95 -15.51 -4.24
CA PHE A 331 -3.13 -16.20 -2.97
C PHE A 331 -4.53 -16.10 -2.37
N ILE A 332 -5.15 -14.92 -2.31
CA ILE A 332 -6.44 -14.76 -1.62
C ILE A 332 -7.57 -15.52 -2.30
N ILE A 333 -7.68 -15.44 -3.63
CA ILE A 333 -8.69 -16.21 -4.38
C ILE A 333 -8.45 -17.72 -4.19
N PRO A 334 -7.26 -18.28 -4.51
CA PRO A 334 -7.00 -19.71 -4.29
C PRO A 334 -7.28 -20.18 -2.86
N LEU A 335 -6.88 -19.41 -1.85
CA LEU A 335 -7.12 -19.73 -0.45
C LEU A 335 -8.63 -19.77 -0.13
N THR A 336 -9.39 -18.78 -0.61
CA THR A 336 -10.84 -18.70 -0.41
C THR A 336 -11.56 -19.91 -1.00
N VAL A 337 -11.17 -20.33 -2.21
CA VAL A 337 -11.69 -21.53 -2.88
C VAL A 337 -11.43 -22.79 -2.03
N LEU A 338 -10.18 -22.94 -1.58
CA LEU A 338 -9.75 -24.09 -0.81
C LEU A 338 -10.47 -24.20 0.54
N LEU A 339 -10.57 -23.09 1.27
CA LEU A 339 -11.29 -23.04 2.54
C LEU A 339 -12.77 -23.34 2.37
N ARG A 340 -13.41 -22.83 1.31
CA ARG A 340 -14.83 -23.10 1.03
C ARG A 340 -15.08 -24.58 0.83
N TYR A 341 -14.27 -25.21 -0.02
CA TYR A 341 -14.35 -26.65 -0.25
C TYR A 341 -14.21 -27.45 1.05
N ARG A 342 -13.22 -27.09 1.88
CA ARG A 342 -12.97 -27.78 3.15
C ARG A 342 -14.11 -27.59 4.15
N TYR A 343 -14.55 -26.36 4.38
CA TYR A 343 -15.57 -26.07 5.38
C TYR A 343 -16.90 -26.74 5.04
N GLN A 344 -17.30 -26.68 3.76
CA GLN A 344 -18.51 -27.36 3.30
C GLN A 344 -18.43 -28.87 3.52
N ARG A 345 -17.33 -29.51 3.11
CA ARG A 345 -17.12 -30.94 3.31
C ARG A 345 -17.12 -31.32 4.80
N THR A 346 -16.49 -30.51 5.65
CA THR A 346 -16.48 -30.78 7.10
C THR A 346 -17.87 -30.64 7.71
N ASN A 347 -18.63 -29.62 7.30
CA ASN A 347 -19.97 -29.39 7.84
C ASN A 347 -20.99 -30.44 7.37
N GLU A 348 -20.90 -30.86 6.11
CA GLU A 348 -21.80 -31.87 5.52
C GLU A 348 -21.54 -33.29 6.03
N ASN A 349 -20.30 -33.61 6.45
CA ASN A 349 -19.94 -34.97 6.85
C ASN A 349 -19.73 -35.15 8.36
N TYR A 350 -19.41 -34.08 9.12
CA TYR A 350 -18.98 -34.20 10.51
C TYR A 350 -19.67 -33.23 11.47
N SER A 351 -19.73 -31.93 11.13
CA SER A 351 -20.15 -30.90 12.11
C SER A 351 -21.65 -30.66 12.14
N PHE A 352 -22.33 -30.67 10.98
CA PHE A 352 -23.77 -30.42 10.82
C PHE A 352 -24.30 -29.14 11.50
N LYS A 353 -23.44 -28.12 11.68
CA LYS A 353 -23.82 -26.86 12.31
C LYS A 353 -24.60 -25.98 11.33
N PRO A 354 -25.66 -25.27 11.79
CA PRO A 354 -26.39 -24.33 10.94
C PRO A 354 -25.46 -23.19 10.51
N VAL A 355 -25.57 -22.79 9.24
CA VAL A 355 -24.77 -21.69 8.69
C VAL A 355 -25.38 -20.36 9.13
N GLU A 356 -24.60 -19.53 9.83
CA GLU A 356 -25.03 -18.18 10.20
C GLU A 356 -24.92 -17.25 8.98
N THR A 357 -26.00 -16.53 8.70
CA THR A 357 -26.12 -15.64 7.53
C THR A 357 -26.39 -14.19 7.93
N ASP A 358 -26.69 -13.94 9.20
CA ASP A 358 -26.90 -12.61 9.73
C ASP A 358 -25.57 -11.88 9.92
N VAL A 359 -25.37 -10.84 9.11
CA VAL A 359 -24.17 -10.01 9.13
C VAL A 359 -23.98 -9.31 10.47
N ALA A 360 -25.06 -8.94 11.17
CA ALA A 360 -24.96 -8.25 12.46
C ALA A 360 -24.29 -9.15 13.49
N LYS A 361 -24.76 -10.39 13.62
CA LYS A 361 -24.18 -11.41 14.51
C LYS A 361 -22.74 -11.76 14.13
N LEU A 362 -22.44 -11.86 12.83
CA LEU A 362 -21.06 -12.10 12.39
C LEU A 362 -20.12 -10.95 12.79
N ASN A 363 -20.62 -9.71 12.77
CA ASN A 363 -19.85 -8.53 13.17
C ASN A 363 -19.64 -8.43 14.68
N GLU A 364 -20.54 -8.96 15.51
CA GLU A 364 -20.35 -9.03 16.96
C GLU A 364 -19.12 -9.86 17.36
N LEU A 365 -18.72 -10.81 16.50
CA LEU A 365 -17.53 -11.65 16.70
C LEU A 365 -16.22 -10.95 16.31
N PHE A 366 -16.27 -9.70 15.87
CA PHE A 366 -15.07 -8.99 15.44
C PHE A 366 -14.22 -8.59 16.64
N PRO A 367 -12.93 -8.95 16.65
CA PRO A 367 -12.04 -8.45 17.67
C PRO A 367 -11.79 -6.95 17.49
N ARG A 368 -11.39 -6.27 18.57
CA ARG A 368 -10.92 -4.89 18.47
C ARG A 368 -9.72 -4.80 17.53
N GLY A 369 -9.83 -3.92 16.53
CA GLY A 369 -8.75 -3.66 15.59
C GLY A 369 -7.49 -3.13 16.28
N ARG A 370 -6.33 -3.45 15.72
CA ARG A 370 -5.03 -2.97 16.17
C ARG A 370 -4.37 -2.20 15.04
N SER A 371 -4.25 -0.88 15.22
CA SER A 371 -3.31 -0.06 14.45
C SER A 371 -1.93 -0.20 15.09
N SER A 372 -0.89 -0.37 14.29
CA SER A 372 0.47 -0.19 14.77
C SER A 372 0.73 1.30 14.96
N ASP A 373 1.32 1.71 16.09
CA ASP A 373 1.90 3.04 16.26
C ASP A 373 3.16 3.10 15.41
N ILE A 374 2.99 3.63 14.20
CA ILE A 374 4.05 3.67 13.21
C ILE A 374 4.64 5.07 13.19
N GLU A 375 5.90 5.14 13.57
CA GLU A 375 6.68 6.36 13.60
C GLU A 375 7.49 6.53 12.30
N GLY A 376 7.58 7.77 11.85
CA GLY A 376 8.48 8.16 10.76
C GLY A 376 9.91 8.33 11.26
N THR A 377 10.87 8.32 10.35
CA THR A 377 12.26 8.66 10.68
C THR A 377 12.33 10.09 11.19
N VAL A 378 13.08 10.35 12.26
CA VAL A 378 13.27 11.71 12.77
C VAL A 378 14.19 12.46 11.81
N TRP A 379 13.68 13.55 11.24
CA TRP A 379 14.47 14.48 10.44
C TRP A 379 14.84 15.71 11.26
N SER A 380 16.03 16.23 11.01
CA SER A 380 16.53 17.48 11.57
C SER A 380 17.25 18.28 10.48
N PHE A 381 17.26 19.60 10.62
CA PHE A 381 18.05 20.46 9.75
C PHE A 381 19.31 20.90 10.48
N GLN A 382 20.48 20.46 10.03
CA GLN A 382 21.77 20.73 10.67
C GLN A 382 22.83 20.97 9.59
N GLY A 383 23.68 21.99 9.79
CA GLY A 383 24.80 22.27 8.88
C GLY A 383 24.38 22.56 7.43
N GLY A 384 23.21 23.18 7.21
CA GLY A 384 22.69 23.48 5.87
C GLY A 384 22.03 22.29 5.15
N HIS A 385 21.85 21.16 5.84
CA HIS A 385 21.30 19.94 5.26
C HIS A 385 20.21 19.31 6.13
N LEU A 386 19.16 18.80 5.49
CA LEU A 386 18.22 17.88 6.10
C LEU A 386 18.90 16.52 6.30
N THR A 387 19.07 16.14 7.57
CA THR A 387 19.64 14.87 8.00
C THR A 387 18.60 14.06 8.77
N PHE A 388 18.84 12.76 8.92
CA PHE A 388 17.97 11.87 9.67
C PHE A 388 18.81 10.87 10.47
N GLU A 389 18.24 10.31 11.55
CA GLU A 389 18.93 9.32 12.37
C GLU A 389 19.49 8.17 11.49
N ASN A 390 20.79 7.91 11.63
CA ASN A 390 21.65 7.01 10.81
C ASN A 390 22.24 7.59 9.51
N SER A 391 22.03 8.87 9.14
CA SER A 391 22.74 9.47 7.99
C SER A 391 24.22 9.76 8.28
N ASN A 392 24.57 10.01 9.54
CA ASN A 392 25.93 10.36 9.96
C ASN A 392 26.88 9.15 10.02
N ASP A 393 26.35 7.92 10.02
CA ASP A 393 27.17 6.70 9.92
C ASP A 393 27.58 6.39 8.47
N ALA A 394 26.82 6.88 7.48
CA ALA A 394 27.10 6.65 6.06
C ALA A 394 28.26 7.53 5.54
N THR A 395 28.56 8.66 6.18
CA THR A 395 29.72 9.48 5.83
C THR A 395 31.05 8.88 6.29
N HIS A 396 31.02 7.85 7.15
CA HIS A 396 32.23 7.11 7.57
C HIS A 396 32.37 5.72 6.94
N ASN A 397 31.32 5.16 6.34
CA ASN A 397 31.37 3.89 5.62
C ASN A 397 30.79 4.03 4.22
N CYS A 398 31.56 4.69 3.34
CA CYS A 398 31.35 4.60 1.91
C CYS A 398 31.96 3.28 1.41
N GLY A 399 31.24 2.19 1.62
CA GLY A 399 31.62 0.86 1.18
C GLY A 399 30.45 -0.09 1.39
N ASP A 400 29.89 -0.57 0.29
CA ASP A 400 29.02 -1.74 0.22
C ASP A 400 27.59 -1.60 0.76
N TYR A 401 26.74 -0.84 0.05
CA TYR A 401 25.32 -1.18 -0.07
C TYR A 401 24.83 -0.90 -1.49
N PHE A 402 25.09 -1.85 -2.39
CA PHE A 402 24.34 -2.08 -3.63
C PHE A 402 23.72 -3.47 -3.59
#